data_AF-A0A1V9Y0X8-F1
#
_entry.id   AF-A0A1V9Y0X8-F1
#
_cell.length_a   1.000
_cell.length_b   1.000
_cell.length_c   1.000
_cell.angle_alpha   90.00
_cell.angle_beta   90.00
_cell.angle_gamma   90.00
#
_symmetry.space_group_name_H-M   'P 1'
#
loop_
_entity.id
_entity.type
_entity.pdbx_description
1 polymer ?
#
loop_
_entity_poly.entity_id
_entity_poly.type
_entity_poly.pdbx_seq_one_letter_code
_entity_poly.pdbx_strand_id
1 'polypeptide(L)'
;MMMTMLIRYSFRVDLYAAYSFWNCFIGMGILWFAANGMTQQQIQRYCSLPTIQKARQALYLNTTGIALTLSAAFLSGLTVYAYYHGCDPLQMGLVRTADQIMPHFVLDRLHVPGVPGLFVAAVFAGSLSTLSSGFNSMSACIWEDFIFPMMPPDINPKRAGLLTKFIAMALGVVTIAFGFLSAYVGNILQAALGISAAILGPCCAVYLVGVTLPFVNTAGAFTGFIASLAVCIWSVIGKLMQPLTVPHLPITTEFCNFNETDRAVSTVDRFTIVYHPKPLLGTIQPV
;
A
#
# COMPACT_ATOMS: atom_id res chain seq x y z
N MET A 1 -9.68 7.03 2.53
CA MET A 1 -9.39 7.42 3.92
C MET A 1 -9.45 8.94 4.10
N MET A 2 -8.56 9.75 3.48
CA MET A 2 -8.68 11.22 3.55
C MET A 2 -9.97 11.77 2.93
N MET A 3 -10.40 11.22 1.79
CA MET A 3 -11.66 11.59 1.14
C MET A 3 -12.89 11.35 2.05
N THR A 4 -12.86 10.29 2.85
CA THR A 4 -13.93 9.97 3.80
C THR A 4 -14.01 10.96 4.97
N MET A 5 -12.88 11.57 5.35
CA MET A 5 -12.86 12.61 6.38
C MET A 5 -13.50 13.91 5.89
N LEU A 6 -13.34 14.25 4.61
CA LEU A 6 -13.94 15.44 4.01
C LEU A 6 -15.48 15.40 4.06
N ILE A 7 -16.07 14.20 3.95
CA ILE A 7 -17.53 14.03 3.95
C ILE A 7 -18.16 14.29 5.33
N ARG A 8 -17.48 13.92 6.42
CA ARG A 8 -18.11 13.90 7.76
C ARG A 8 -17.57 14.89 8.77
N TYR A 9 -16.51 15.66 8.49
CA TYR A 9 -15.92 16.67 9.40
C TYR A 9 -15.99 16.25 10.89
N SER A 10 -15.66 14.98 11.18
CA SER A 10 -15.89 14.39 12.50
C SER A 10 -14.61 14.49 13.31
N PHE A 11 -14.45 15.62 14.00
CA PHE A 11 -13.45 15.81 15.06
C PHE A 11 -13.85 15.13 16.38
N ARG A 12 -14.92 14.32 16.39
CA ARG A 12 -15.38 13.58 17.57
C ARG A 12 -14.41 12.43 17.88
N VAL A 13 -14.09 12.28 19.17
CA VAL A 13 -13.37 11.12 19.68
C VAL A 13 -14.36 9.97 19.77
N ASP A 14 -14.43 9.16 18.72
CA ASP A 14 -15.24 7.95 18.67
C ASP A 14 -14.34 6.79 18.27
N LEU A 15 -14.13 5.86 19.19
CA LEU A 15 -13.28 4.68 19.00
C LEU A 15 -13.91 3.66 18.05
N TYR A 16 -15.23 3.70 17.86
CA TYR A 16 -15.96 2.79 16.97
C TYR A 16 -16.05 3.34 15.53
N ALA A 17 -15.86 4.64 15.34
CA ALA A 17 -15.86 5.25 14.01
C ALA A 17 -14.66 4.76 13.18
N ALA A 18 -14.94 4.19 12.00
CA ALA A 18 -13.94 3.66 11.08
C ALA A 18 -12.88 4.71 10.66
N TYR A 19 -13.32 5.97 10.49
CA TYR A 19 -12.48 7.09 10.04
C TYR A 19 -12.89 8.38 10.78
N SER A 20 -12.35 8.61 11.97
CA SER A 20 -12.37 9.92 12.64
C SER A 20 -11.01 10.59 12.49
N PHE A 21 -10.96 11.92 12.62
CA PHE A 21 -9.69 12.66 12.57
C PHE A 21 -8.66 12.06 13.54
N TRP A 22 -9.07 11.84 14.80
CA TRP A 22 -8.22 11.31 15.85
C TRP A 22 -7.78 9.87 15.61
N ASN A 23 -8.69 8.99 15.17
CA ASN A 23 -8.34 7.58 14.92
C ASN A 23 -7.31 7.45 13.80
N CYS A 24 -7.42 8.23 12.73
CA CYS A 24 -6.41 8.17 11.67
C CYS A 24 -5.14 8.93 12.04
N PHE A 25 -5.22 10.07 12.74
CA PHE A 25 -4.02 10.80 13.15
C PHE A 25 -3.14 9.95 14.08
N ILE A 26 -3.74 9.38 15.12
CA ILE A 26 -3.04 8.51 16.07
C ILE A 26 -2.63 7.20 15.40
N GLY A 27 -3.55 6.55 14.69
CA GLY A 27 -3.29 5.27 14.03
C GLY A 27 -2.20 5.35 12.96
N MET A 28 -2.26 6.35 12.08
CA MET A 28 -1.21 6.58 11.09
C MET A 28 0.08 7.08 11.75
N GLY A 29 0.01 7.90 12.79
CA GLY A 29 1.18 8.35 13.53
C GLY A 29 2.00 7.19 14.10
N ILE A 30 1.33 6.24 14.77
CA ILE A 30 1.97 5.03 15.30
C ILE A 30 2.49 4.15 14.16
N LEU A 31 1.71 3.96 13.10
CA LEU A 31 2.12 3.15 11.95
C LEU A 31 3.39 3.71 11.29
N TRP A 32 3.45 5.02 11.06
CA TRP A 32 4.60 5.69 10.45
C TRP A 32 5.82 5.71 11.39
N PHE A 33 5.60 5.89 12.70
CA PHE A 33 6.65 5.77 13.69
C PHE A 33 7.28 4.37 13.67
N ALA A 34 6.46 3.32 13.75
CA ALA A 34 6.93 1.94 13.72
C ALA A 34 7.60 1.60 12.37
N ALA A 35 7.02 2.03 11.26
CA ALA A 35 7.57 1.82 9.92
C ALA A 35 8.99 2.41 9.77
N ASN A 36 9.22 3.62 10.29
CA ASN A 36 10.53 4.28 10.18
C ASN A 36 11.51 3.87 11.28
N GLY A 37 11.07 3.71 12.51
CA GLY A 37 11.95 3.48 13.66
C GLY A 37 12.31 2.03 13.92
N MET A 38 11.48 1.08 13.48
CA MET A 38 11.53 -0.30 13.97
C MET A 38 11.65 -1.37 12.89
N THR A 39 11.38 -1.02 11.63
CA THR A 39 11.50 -2.00 10.55
C THR A 39 12.96 -2.23 10.19
N GLN A 40 13.30 -3.49 9.94
CA GLN A 40 14.67 -3.87 9.60
C GLN A 40 15.20 -3.10 8.37
N GLN A 41 14.36 -2.86 7.36
CA GLN A 41 14.74 -2.12 6.16
C GLN A 41 15.18 -0.68 6.44
N GLN A 42 14.62 -0.02 7.45
CA GLN A 42 15.01 1.35 7.79
C GLN A 42 16.21 1.37 8.73
N ILE A 43 16.25 0.47 9.71
CA ILE A 43 17.39 0.33 10.63
C ILE A 43 18.68 0.03 9.85
N GLN A 44 18.62 -0.88 8.88
CA GLN A 44 19.76 -1.20 8.00
C GLN A 44 20.28 0.02 7.23
N ARG A 45 19.38 0.89 6.75
CA ARG A 45 19.76 2.14 6.06
C ARG A 45 20.44 3.12 7.01
N TYR A 46 19.97 3.23 8.25
CA TYR A 46 20.56 4.11 9.25
C TYR A 46 21.94 3.63 9.69
N CYS A 47 22.11 2.33 9.93
CA CYS A 47 23.39 1.72 10.32
C CYS A 47 24.43 1.72 9.19
N SER A 48 24.02 1.86 7.93
CA SER A 48 24.93 1.95 6.78
C SER A 48 25.53 3.36 6.61
N LEU A 49 25.08 4.35 7.39
CA LEU A 49 25.61 5.71 7.34
C LEU A 49 26.73 5.91 8.36
N PRO A 50 27.76 6.71 8.04
CA PRO A 50 28.96 6.80 8.88
C PRO A 50 28.75 7.59 10.18
N THR A 51 27.69 8.40 10.28
CA THR A 51 27.40 9.21 11.48
C THR A 51 25.91 9.28 11.77
N ILE A 52 25.56 9.42 13.06
CA ILE A 52 24.17 9.59 13.53
C ILE A 52 23.54 10.85 12.91
N GLN A 53 24.32 11.91 12.72
CA GLN A 53 23.82 13.16 12.13
C GLN A 53 23.36 12.95 10.68
N LYS A 54 24.11 12.17 9.88
CA LYS A 54 23.69 11.78 8.52
C LYS A 54 22.47 10.86 8.54
N ALA A 55 22.38 9.94 9.50
CA ALA A 55 21.19 9.11 9.68
C ALA A 55 19.93 9.94 9.98
N ARG A 56 20.04 10.95 10.85
CA ARG A 56 18.94 11.91 11.13
C ARG A 56 18.55 12.71 9.89
N GLN A 57 19.52 13.22 9.14
CA GLN A 57 19.26 13.93 7.88
C GLN A 57 18.55 13.03 6.86
N ALA A 58 19.00 11.78 6.71
CA ALA A 58 18.36 10.80 5.83
C ALA A 58 16.92 10.49 6.26
N LEU A 59 16.65 10.37 7.56
CA LEU A 59 15.30 10.19 8.11
C LEU A 59 14.39 11.39 7.80
N TYR A 60 14.87 12.63 7.99
CA TYR A 60 14.07 13.82 7.67
C TYR A 60 13.80 13.95 6.19
N LEU A 61 14.79 13.67 5.34
CA LEU A 61 14.61 13.66 3.89
C LEU A 61 13.59 12.60 3.46
N ASN A 62 13.67 11.40 4.04
CA ASN A 62 12.75 10.32 3.74
C ASN A 62 11.32 10.64 4.17
N THR A 63 11.13 11.11 5.40
CA THR A 63 9.82 11.52 5.93
C THR A 63 9.20 12.63 5.07
N THR A 64 9.99 13.63 4.69
CA THR A 64 9.54 14.74 3.84
C THR A 64 9.18 14.26 2.44
N GLY A 65 10.00 13.40 1.83
CA GLY A 65 9.72 12.83 0.50
C GLY A 65 8.45 11.99 0.46
N ILE A 66 8.21 11.20 1.52
CA ILE A 66 6.96 10.43 1.67
C ILE A 66 5.77 11.37 1.81
N ALA A 67 5.85 12.39 2.66
CA ALA A 67 4.77 13.35 2.84
C ALA A 67 4.40 14.06 1.52
N LEU A 68 5.40 14.48 0.74
CA LEU A 68 5.19 15.10 -0.58
C LEU A 68 4.55 14.12 -1.57
N THR A 69 5.04 12.88 -1.63
CA THR A 69 4.53 11.85 -2.55
C THR A 69 3.08 11.48 -2.21
N LEU A 70 2.74 11.32 -0.93
CA LEU A 70 1.37 11.04 -0.48
C LEU A 70 0.43 12.21 -0.72
N SER A 71 0.91 13.45 -0.53
CA SER A 71 0.13 14.65 -0.83
C SER A 71 -0.17 14.76 -2.32
N ALA A 72 0.82 14.51 -3.18
CA ALA A 72 0.63 14.48 -4.63
C ALA A 72 -0.34 13.37 -5.05
N ALA A 73 -0.21 12.16 -4.48
CA ALA A 73 -1.13 11.06 -4.73
C ALA A 73 -2.56 11.41 -4.32
N PHE A 74 -2.74 12.05 -3.15
CA PHE A 74 -4.05 12.52 -2.70
C PHE A 74 -4.66 13.55 -3.65
N LEU A 75 -3.89 14.57 -4.05
CA LEU A 75 -4.35 15.59 -5.00
C LEU A 75 -4.72 14.96 -6.35
N SER A 76 -3.93 14.02 -6.86
CA SER A 76 -4.25 13.30 -8.09
C SER A 76 -5.58 12.53 -7.99
N GLY A 77 -5.84 11.89 -6.85
CA GLY A 77 -7.11 11.21 -6.58
C GLY A 77 -8.31 12.17 -6.57
N LEU A 78 -8.14 13.37 -6.01
CA LEU A 78 -9.18 14.41 -6.05
C LEU A 78 -9.44 14.92 -7.47
N THR A 79 -8.40 15.10 -8.29
CA THR A 79 -8.55 15.50 -9.69
C THR A 79 -9.34 14.45 -10.49
N VAL A 80 -8.99 13.17 -10.31
CA VAL A 80 -9.71 12.06 -10.95
C VAL A 80 -11.16 11.99 -10.48
N TYR A 81 -11.42 12.18 -9.18
CA TYR A 81 -12.77 12.25 -8.65
C TYR A 81 -13.56 13.43 -9.21
N ALA A 82 -13.00 14.64 -9.23
CA ALA A 82 -13.66 15.82 -9.79
C ALA A 82 -14.02 15.63 -11.27
N TYR A 83 -13.21 14.85 -12.00
CA TYR A 83 -13.45 14.53 -13.39
C TYR A 83 -14.58 13.49 -13.58
N TYR A 84 -14.55 12.40 -12.82
CA TYR A 84 -15.50 11.29 -12.96
C TYR A 84 -16.72 11.36 -12.03
N HIS A 85 -16.86 12.41 -11.22
CA HIS A 85 -18.01 12.57 -10.29
C HIS A 85 -19.36 12.41 -10.98
N GLY A 86 -19.51 12.99 -12.18
CA GLY A 86 -20.75 12.94 -12.97
C GLY A 86 -20.84 11.77 -13.94
N CYS A 87 -19.77 10.97 -14.06
CA CYS A 87 -19.72 9.83 -14.96
C CYS A 87 -18.67 8.81 -14.49
N ASP A 88 -19.05 7.98 -13.52
CA ASP A 88 -18.14 7.02 -12.87
C ASP A 88 -17.82 5.81 -13.78
N PRO A 89 -16.54 5.59 -14.17
CA PRO A 89 -16.12 4.45 -14.99
C PRO A 89 -16.39 3.09 -14.33
N LEU A 90 -16.47 3.02 -13.00
CA LEU A 90 -16.76 1.78 -12.29
C LEU A 90 -18.23 1.38 -12.42
N GLN A 91 -19.17 2.31 -12.17
CA GLN A 91 -20.60 2.06 -12.37
C GLN A 91 -20.97 1.80 -13.83
N MET A 92 -20.22 2.38 -14.77
CA MET A 92 -20.40 2.12 -16.20
C MET A 92 -19.82 0.77 -16.67
N GLY A 93 -19.07 0.06 -15.83
CA GLY A 93 -18.43 -1.21 -16.20
C GLY A 93 -17.23 -1.06 -17.14
N LEU A 94 -16.68 0.16 -17.30
CA LEU A 94 -15.44 0.41 -18.05
C LEU A 94 -14.21 -0.12 -17.30
N VAL A 95 -14.28 -0.15 -15.97
CA VAL A 95 -13.26 -0.73 -15.09
C VAL A 95 -13.89 -1.74 -14.14
N ARG A 96 -13.12 -2.75 -13.72
CA ARG A 96 -13.62 -3.83 -12.84
C ARG A 96 -13.46 -3.50 -11.36
N THR A 97 -12.41 -2.76 -11.01
CA THR A 97 -12.06 -2.43 -9.62
C THR A 97 -11.68 -0.97 -9.50
N ALA A 98 -11.84 -0.41 -8.29
CA ALA A 98 -11.50 0.98 -8.01
C ALA A 98 -10.00 1.30 -8.24
N ASP A 99 -9.12 0.30 -8.09
CA ASP A 99 -7.67 0.44 -8.31
C ASP A 99 -7.31 0.72 -9.78
N GLN A 100 -8.21 0.39 -10.72
CA GLN A 100 -8.01 0.59 -12.16
C GLN A 100 -8.41 2.00 -12.63
N ILE A 101 -9.09 2.81 -11.79
CA ILE A 101 -9.59 4.13 -12.17
C ILE A 101 -8.44 5.08 -12.56
N MET A 102 -7.36 5.09 -11.78
CA MET A 102 -6.21 5.96 -12.07
C MET A 102 -5.47 5.57 -13.37
N PRO A 103 -5.11 4.29 -13.59
CA PRO A 103 -4.60 3.85 -14.89
C PRO A 103 -5.53 4.17 -16.06
N HIS A 104 -6.85 3.97 -15.89
CA HIS A 104 -7.85 4.31 -16.90
C HIS A 104 -7.84 5.81 -17.21
N PHE A 105 -7.78 6.67 -16.21
CA PHE A 105 -7.70 8.13 -16.40
C PHE A 105 -6.47 8.56 -17.20
N VAL A 106 -5.31 7.98 -16.91
CA VAL A 106 -4.06 8.28 -17.65
C VAL A 106 -4.21 7.90 -19.12
N LEU A 107 -4.83 6.75 -19.41
CA LEU A 107 -5.06 6.29 -20.78
C LEU A 107 -6.13 7.12 -21.52
N ASP A 108 -7.21 7.49 -20.84
CA ASP A 108 -8.36 8.22 -21.41
C ASP A 108 -8.12 9.73 -21.59
N ARG A 109 -7.24 10.33 -20.77
CA ARG A 109 -7.09 11.80 -20.75
C ARG A 109 -5.69 12.29 -21.04
N LEU A 110 -4.67 11.54 -20.66
CA LEU A 110 -3.29 11.93 -20.87
C LEU A 110 -2.74 11.30 -22.17
N HIS A 111 -3.38 11.61 -23.29
CA HIS A 111 -3.03 11.17 -24.64
C HIS A 111 -1.71 11.76 -25.19
N VAL A 112 -0.80 12.17 -24.31
CA VAL A 112 0.52 12.66 -24.70
C VAL A 112 1.42 11.44 -24.95
N PRO A 113 2.03 11.32 -26.13
CA PRO A 113 2.93 10.20 -26.43
C PRO A 113 4.00 10.04 -25.34
N GLY A 114 4.14 8.82 -24.82
CA GLY A 114 5.10 8.48 -23.76
C GLY A 114 4.60 8.65 -22.33
N VAL A 115 3.56 9.46 -22.05
CA VAL A 115 3.06 9.66 -20.68
C VAL A 115 2.44 8.40 -20.06
N PRO A 116 1.58 7.63 -20.76
CA PRO A 116 1.10 6.36 -20.23
C PRO A 116 2.22 5.36 -19.96
N GLY A 117 3.22 5.31 -20.85
CA GLY A 117 4.40 4.45 -20.65
C GLY A 117 5.23 4.87 -19.43
N LEU A 118 5.44 6.17 -19.24
CA LEU A 118 6.14 6.72 -18.08
C LEU A 118 5.38 6.43 -16.78
N PHE A 119 4.04 6.55 -16.79
CA PHE A 119 3.20 6.22 -15.64
C PHE A 119 3.37 4.74 -15.24
N VAL A 120 3.24 3.83 -16.19
CA VAL A 120 3.42 2.39 -15.95
C VAL A 120 4.83 2.08 -15.45
N ALA A 121 5.86 2.67 -16.07
CA ALA A 121 7.25 2.52 -15.63
C ALA A 121 7.47 3.01 -14.19
N ALA A 122 6.90 4.16 -13.82
CA ALA A 122 7.01 4.73 -12.48
C ALA A 122 6.32 3.85 -11.42
N VAL A 123 5.13 3.32 -11.72
CA VAL A 123 4.40 2.40 -10.82
C VAL A 123 5.20 1.11 -10.59
N PHE A 124 5.77 0.53 -11.64
CA PHE A 124 6.63 -0.65 -11.50
C PHE A 124 7.92 -0.35 -10.74
N ALA A 125 8.60 0.76 -11.05
CA ALA A 125 9.82 1.16 -10.34
C ALA A 125 9.56 1.37 -8.83
N GLY A 126 8.48 2.06 -8.47
CA GLY A 126 8.07 2.26 -7.08
C GLY A 126 7.79 0.94 -6.37
N SER A 127 7.02 0.05 -7.00
CA SER A 127 6.68 -1.27 -6.46
C SER A 127 7.93 -2.14 -6.26
N LEU A 128 8.79 -2.23 -7.28
CA LEU A 128 10.02 -3.02 -7.24
C LEU A 128 11.01 -2.49 -6.20
N SER A 129 11.12 -1.18 -6.01
CA SER A 129 12.01 -0.59 -4.99
C SER A 129 11.61 -1.00 -3.56
N THR A 130 10.29 -1.09 -3.32
CA THR A 130 9.73 -1.51 -2.03
C THR A 130 9.91 -3.00 -1.81
N LEU A 131 9.56 -3.82 -2.81
CA LEU A 131 9.73 -5.27 -2.75
C LEU A 131 11.20 -5.67 -2.58
N SER A 132 12.11 -5.04 -3.31
CA SER A 132 13.55 -5.32 -3.20
C SER A 132 14.09 -4.99 -1.81
N SER A 133 13.70 -3.86 -1.22
CA SER A 133 14.13 -3.50 0.14
C SER A 133 13.53 -4.46 1.17
N GLY A 134 12.26 -4.83 1.01
CA GLY A 134 11.57 -5.79 1.86
C GLY A 134 12.21 -7.18 1.84
N PHE A 135 12.45 -7.75 0.66
CA PHE A 135 13.09 -9.07 0.51
C PHE A 135 14.51 -9.10 1.05
N ASN A 136 15.28 -8.03 0.84
CA ASN A 136 16.63 -7.94 1.40
C ASN A 136 16.60 -7.97 2.93
N SER A 137 15.71 -7.20 3.56
CA SER A 137 15.64 -7.14 5.01
C SER A 137 15.02 -8.39 5.63
N MET A 138 13.99 -8.97 5.01
CA MET A 138 13.43 -10.26 5.46
C MET A 138 14.45 -11.39 5.31
N SER A 139 15.19 -11.43 4.20
CA SER A 139 16.26 -12.41 4.03
C SER A 139 17.36 -12.23 5.08
N ALA A 140 17.70 -11.00 5.45
CA ALA A 140 18.66 -10.74 6.51
C ALA A 140 18.15 -11.18 7.88
N CYS A 141 16.88 -10.90 8.23
CA CYS A 141 16.28 -11.39 9.48
C CYS A 141 16.24 -12.93 9.53
N ILE A 142 15.75 -13.59 8.46
CA ILE A 142 15.71 -15.06 8.43
C ILE A 142 17.12 -15.65 8.57
N TRP A 143 18.11 -15.02 7.93
CA TRP A 143 19.50 -15.43 8.04
C TRP A 143 20.04 -15.26 9.47
N GLU A 144 20.04 -14.05 10.01
CA GLU A 144 20.66 -13.73 11.31
C GLU A 144 19.91 -14.36 12.49
N ASP A 145 18.58 -14.39 12.45
CA ASP A 145 17.77 -14.79 13.61
C ASP A 145 17.56 -16.32 13.68
N PHE A 146 17.52 -17.01 12.54
CA PHE A 146 17.15 -18.43 12.49
C PHE A 146 18.22 -19.35 11.93
N ILE A 147 18.92 -18.93 10.88
CA ILE A 147 19.84 -19.82 10.14
C ILE A 147 21.25 -19.75 10.73
N PHE A 148 21.80 -18.54 10.84
CA PHE A 148 23.16 -18.29 11.30
C PHE A 148 23.46 -18.91 12.69
N PRO A 149 22.55 -18.85 13.70
CA PRO A 149 22.78 -19.48 14.99
C PRO A 149 22.91 -21.01 14.94
N MET A 150 22.40 -21.64 13.87
CA MET A 150 22.49 -23.09 13.65
C MET A 150 23.70 -23.48 12.79
N MET A 151 24.43 -22.51 12.25
CA MET A 151 25.55 -22.76 11.34
C MET A 151 26.90 -22.85 12.07
N PRO A 152 27.89 -23.54 11.48
CA PRO A 152 29.24 -23.54 12.01
C PRO A 152 29.83 -22.12 12.08
N PRO A 153 30.65 -21.79 13.10
CA PRO A 153 31.23 -20.46 13.29
C PRO A 153 32.02 -19.93 12.07
N ASP A 154 32.67 -20.83 11.33
CA ASP A 154 33.56 -20.50 10.20
C ASP A 154 32.88 -20.66 8.83
N ILE A 155 31.62 -20.24 8.71
CA ILE A 155 30.95 -20.30 7.41
C ILE A 155 31.63 -19.39 6.39
N ASN A 156 31.90 -19.94 5.21
CA ASN A 156 32.45 -19.18 4.09
C ASN A 156 31.49 -18.04 3.70
N PRO A 157 31.95 -16.77 3.65
CA PRO A 157 31.09 -15.62 3.33
C PRO A 157 30.44 -15.73 1.95
N LYS A 158 31.07 -16.42 0.99
CA LYS A 158 30.46 -16.67 -0.33
C LYS A 158 29.26 -17.60 -0.25
N ARG A 159 29.29 -18.61 0.63
CA ARG A 159 28.18 -19.54 0.85
C ARG A 159 27.03 -18.86 1.60
N ALA A 160 27.36 -18.07 2.63
CA ALA A 160 26.37 -17.24 3.33
C ALA A 160 25.64 -16.30 2.36
N GLY A 161 26.39 -15.57 1.52
CA GLY A 161 25.82 -14.67 0.51
C GLY A 161 25.02 -15.37 -0.58
N LEU A 162 25.31 -16.64 -0.88
CA LEU A 162 24.50 -17.43 -1.82
C LEU A 162 23.19 -17.89 -1.17
N LEU A 163 23.24 -18.31 0.09
CA LEU A 163 22.08 -18.80 0.81
C LEU A 163 21.07 -17.67 1.10
N THR A 164 21.54 -16.47 1.45
CA THR A 164 20.67 -15.28 1.58
C THR A 164 19.97 -14.93 0.26
N LYS A 165 20.65 -15.03 -0.88
CA LYS A 165 20.01 -14.85 -2.20
C LYS A 165 18.91 -15.89 -2.47
N PHE A 166 19.11 -17.14 -2.06
CA PHE A 166 18.08 -18.17 -2.19
C PHE A 166 16.87 -17.88 -1.30
N ILE A 167 17.08 -17.41 -0.07
CA ILE A 167 15.98 -16.99 0.83
C ILE A 167 15.18 -15.85 0.18
N ALA A 168 15.85 -14.82 -0.33
CA ALA A 168 15.20 -13.71 -1.03
C ALA A 168 14.40 -14.17 -2.26
N MET A 169 14.95 -15.12 -3.04
CA MET A 169 14.25 -15.71 -4.18
C MET A 169 12.99 -16.47 -3.74
N ALA A 170 13.07 -17.28 -2.68
CA ALA A 170 11.93 -18.02 -2.15
C ALA A 170 10.81 -17.08 -1.67
N LEU A 171 11.16 -15.97 -0.99
CA LEU A 171 10.21 -14.93 -0.60
C LEU A 171 9.54 -14.27 -1.82
N GLY A 172 10.27 -14.09 -2.92
CA GLY A 172 9.72 -13.61 -4.18
C GLY A 172 8.66 -14.55 -4.76
N VAL A 173 8.93 -15.86 -4.78
CA VAL A 173 7.97 -16.88 -5.24
C VAL A 173 6.71 -16.88 -4.38
N VAL A 174 6.86 -16.80 -3.05
CA VAL A 174 5.72 -16.70 -2.12
C VAL A 174 4.91 -15.42 -2.38
N THR A 175 5.58 -14.31 -2.66
CA THR A 175 4.91 -13.03 -2.97
C THR A 175 4.10 -13.09 -4.27
N ILE A 176 4.60 -13.80 -5.30
CA ILE A 176 3.86 -14.04 -6.54
C ILE A 176 2.59 -14.86 -6.26
N ALA A 177 2.66 -15.88 -5.40
CA ALA A 177 1.49 -16.64 -4.99
C ALA A 177 0.44 -15.76 -4.28
N PHE A 178 0.86 -14.87 -3.38
CA PHE A 178 -0.03 -13.87 -2.78
C PHE A 178 -0.62 -12.89 -3.81
N GLY A 179 0.11 -12.56 -4.87
CA GLY A 179 -0.40 -11.77 -5.98
C GLY A 179 -1.63 -12.40 -6.63
N PHE A 180 -1.61 -13.71 -6.88
CA PHE A 180 -2.78 -14.43 -7.40
C PHE A 180 -3.94 -14.49 -6.39
N LEU A 181 -3.62 -14.63 -5.09
CA LEU A 181 -4.63 -14.65 -4.04
C LEU A 181 -5.31 -13.28 -3.84
N SER A 182 -4.62 -12.18 -4.17
CA SER A 182 -5.14 -10.82 -4.01
C SER A 182 -6.41 -10.55 -4.83
N ALA A 183 -6.64 -11.29 -5.92
CA ALA A 183 -7.85 -11.20 -6.74
C ALA A 183 -9.13 -11.61 -5.98
N TYR A 184 -9.00 -12.37 -4.89
CA TYR A 184 -10.12 -12.79 -4.05
C TYR A 184 -10.29 -11.92 -2.80
N VAL A 185 -9.36 -11.00 -2.56
CA VAL A 185 -9.43 -10.04 -1.46
C VAL A 185 -10.16 -8.80 -2.00
N GLY A 186 -11.19 -8.33 -1.27
CA GLY A 186 -11.97 -7.15 -1.66
C GLY A 186 -11.13 -5.87 -1.69
N ASN A 187 -11.23 -5.03 -0.67
CA ASN A 187 -10.40 -3.83 -0.60
C ASN A 187 -8.96 -4.18 -0.15
N ILE A 188 -8.07 -4.42 -1.11
CA ILE A 188 -6.68 -4.83 -0.87
C ILE A 188 -5.94 -3.81 0.01
N LEU A 189 -6.14 -2.51 -0.22
CA LEU A 189 -5.50 -1.45 0.55
C LEU A 189 -5.90 -1.51 2.04
N GLN A 190 -7.20 -1.66 2.33
CA GLN A 190 -7.68 -1.79 3.71
C GLN A 190 -7.17 -3.07 4.37
N ALA A 191 -7.16 -4.19 3.65
CA ALA A 191 -6.65 -5.46 4.15
C ALA A 191 -5.15 -5.34 4.50
N ALA A 192 -4.34 -4.79 3.60
CA ALA A 192 -2.90 -4.61 3.79
C ALA A 192 -2.59 -3.69 4.98
N LEU A 193 -3.26 -2.54 5.07
CA LEU A 193 -3.09 -1.61 6.20
C LEU A 193 -3.57 -2.22 7.53
N GLY A 194 -4.68 -2.95 7.51
CA GLY A 194 -5.24 -3.62 8.69
C GLY A 194 -4.30 -4.70 9.24
N ILE A 195 -3.82 -5.60 8.38
CA ILE A 195 -2.88 -6.66 8.76
C ILE A 195 -1.55 -6.05 9.24
N SER A 196 -1.03 -5.06 8.52
CA SER A 196 0.21 -4.38 8.92
C SER A 196 0.06 -3.74 10.30
N ALA A 197 -1.02 -3.01 10.55
CA ALA A 197 -1.26 -2.38 11.84
C ALA A 197 -1.46 -3.40 12.98
N ALA A 198 -2.11 -4.52 12.71
CA ALA A 198 -2.35 -5.57 13.71
C ALA A 198 -1.07 -6.28 14.18
N ILE A 199 -0.04 -6.32 13.34
CA ILE A 199 1.26 -6.90 13.69
C ILE A 199 2.22 -5.83 14.22
N LEU A 200 2.36 -4.70 13.50
CA LEU A 200 3.28 -3.64 13.89
C LEU A 200 2.87 -2.94 15.19
N GLY A 201 1.58 -2.85 15.50
CA GLY A 201 1.07 -2.22 16.72
C GLY A 201 1.60 -2.89 18.00
N PRO A 202 1.34 -4.19 18.21
CA PRO A 202 1.91 -4.97 19.32
C PRO A 202 3.45 -4.93 19.37
N CYS A 203 4.13 -5.06 18.23
CA CYS A 203 5.60 -4.96 18.18
C CYS A 203 6.08 -3.58 18.66
N CYS A 204 5.42 -2.50 18.21
CA CYS A 204 5.69 -1.13 18.63
C CYS A 204 5.50 -0.95 20.14
N ALA A 205 4.43 -1.50 20.70
CA ALA A 205 4.18 -1.45 22.13
C ALA A 205 5.30 -2.12 22.94
N VAL A 206 5.73 -3.33 22.56
CA VAL A 206 6.82 -4.05 23.26
C VAL A 206 8.12 -3.27 23.19
N TYR A 207 8.47 -2.72 22.03
CA TYR A 207 9.69 -1.93 21.85
C TYR A 207 9.66 -0.66 22.71
N LEU A 208 8.55 0.09 22.70
CA LEU A 208 8.42 1.29 23.51
C LEU A 208 8.49 0.97 24.99
N VAL A 209 7.82 -0.10 25.44
CA VAL A 209 7.88 -0.56 26.82
C VAL A 209 9.32 -0.92 27.21
N GLY A 210 10.05 -1.63 26.36
CA GLY A 210 11.46 -1.98 26.62
C GLY A 210 12.40 -0.77 26.71
N VAL A 211 12.12 0.31 25.97
CA VAL A 211 12.92 1.54 26.00
C VAL A 211 12.52 2.48 27.14
N THR A 212 11.24 2.55 27.49
CA THR A 212 10.69 3.61 28.36
C THR A 212 10.33 3.13 29.76
N LEU A 213 9.97 1.86 29.95
CA LEU A 213 9.48 1.33 31.22
C LEU A 213 10.48 0.33 31.82
N PRO A 214 11.38 0.78 32.71
CA PRO A 214 12.44 -0.08 33.28
C PRO A 214 11.92 -1.16 34.23
N PHE A 215 10.64 -1.08 34.64
CA PHE A 215 10.02 -2.00 35.59
C PHE A 215 9.32 -3.20 34.93
N VAL A 216 9.27 -3.26 33.60
CA VAL A 216 8.61 -4.36 32.89
C VAL A 216 9.57 -5.53 32.69
N ASN A 217 9.17 -6.73 33.12
CA ASN A 217 9.95 -7.95 32.96
C ASN A 217 9.64 -8.68 31.63
N THR A 218 10.49 -9.64 31.26
CA THR A 218 10.35 -10.40 30.01
C THR A 218 9.03 -11.17 29.92
N ALA A 219 8.58 -11.76 31.03
CA ALA A 219 7.32 -12.49 31.07
C ALA A 219 6.12 -11.58 30.77
N GLY A 220 6.05 -10.42 31.41
CA GLY A 220 5.00 -9.42 31.20
C GLY A 220 5.00 -8.85 29.79
N ALA A 221 6.17 -8.54 29.25
CA ALA A 221 6.32 -8.10 27.86
C ALA A 221 5.82 -9.17 26.87
N PHE A 222 6.17 -10.44 27.10
CA PHE A 222 5.76 -11.55 26.24
C PHE A 222 4.25 -11.82 26.33
N THR A 223 3.67 -11.88 27.53
CA THR A 223 2.23 -12.08 27.70
C THR A 223 1.43 -10.92 27.12
N GLY A 224 1.91 -9.68 27.30
CA GLY A 224 1.29 -8.48 26.73
C GLY A 224 1.35 -8.48 25.20
N PHE A 225 2.46 -8.91 24.63
CA PHE A 225 2.60 -9.08 23.18
C PHE A 225 1.59 -10.08 22.61
N ILE A 226 1.51 -11.28 23.19
CA ILE A 226 0.59 -12.33 22.71
C ILE A 226 -0.87 -11.89 22.88
N ALA A 227 -1.23 -11.30 24.02
CA ALA A 227 -2.58 -10.82 24.27
C ALA A 227 -2.99 -9.70 23.30
N SER A 228 -2.13 -8.71 23.07
CA SER A 228 -2.40 -7.61 22.13
C SER A 228 -2.47 -8.11 20.68
N LEU A 229 -1.57 -9.01 20.28
CA LEU A 229 -1.60 -9.63 18.96
C LEU A 229 -2.91 -10.39 18.72
N ALA A 230 -3.39 -11.16 19.70
CA ALA A 230 -4.65 -11.87 19.60
C ALA A 230 -5.85 -10.92 19.42
N VAL A 231 -5.91 -9.83 20.21
CA VAL A 231 -6.97 -8.82 20.11
C VAL A 231 -6.93 -8.08 18.76
N CYS A 232 -5.73 -7.75 18.28
CA CYS A 232 -5.55 -7.09 16.99
C CYS A 232 -5.95 -7.98 15.81
N ILE A 233 -5.53 -9.25 15.82
CA ILE A 233 -5.92 -10.23 14.78
C ILE A 233 -7.43 -10.45 14.80
N TRP A 234 -8.02 -10.63 15.98
CA TRP A 234 -9.48 -10.74 16.13
C TRP A 234 -10.21 -9.54 15.51
N SER A 235 -9.71 -8.32 15.77
CA SER A 235 -10.29 -7.09 15.23
C SER A 235 -10.19 -7.00 13.70
N VAL A 236 -9.09 -7.47 13.11
CA VAL A 236 -8.92 -7.50 11.64
C VAL A 236 -9.83 -8.55 11.01
N ILE A 237 -9.91 -9.76 11.57
CA ILE A 237 -10.81 -10.81 11.09
C ILE A 237 -12.26 -10.34 11.16
N GLY A 238 -12.67 -9.70 12.27
CA GLY A 238 -14.00 -9.11 12.41
C GLY A 238 -14.33 -8.12 11.29
N LYS A 239 -13.38 -7.24 10.94
CA LYS A 239 -13.54 -6.29 9.82
C LYS A 239 -13.58 -6.97 8.44
N LEU A 240 -12.89 -8.10 8.26
CA LEU A 240 -12.92 -8.86 7.02
C LEU A 240 -14.25 -9.62 6.86
N MET A 241 -14.80 -10.15 7.96
CA MET A 241 -16.07 -10.88 7.98
C MET A 241 -17.29 -9.94 7.87
N GLN A 242 -17.22 -8.79 8.53
CA GLN A 242 -18.26 -7.77 8.48
C GLN A 242 -17.63 -6.43 8.05
N PRO A 243 -17.45 -6.21 6.73
CA PRO A 243 -16.86 -4.99 6.23
C PRO A 243 -17.74 -3.80 6.63
N LEU A 244 -17.11 -2.83 7.31
CA LEU A 244 -17.76 -1.57 7.66
C LEU A 244 -18.20 -0.86 6.39
N THR A 245 -19.49 -0.51 6.29
CA THR A 245 -20.01 0.27 5.18
C THR A 245 -19.43 1.68 5.26
N VAL A 246 -18.44 1.95 4.41
CA VAL A 246 -17.81 3.26 4.34
C VAL A 246 -18.65 4.12 3.40
N PRO A 247 -19.13 5.30 3.82
CA PRO A 247 -19.83 6.20 2.90
C PRO A 247 -18.87 6.60 1.77
N HIS A 248 -19.24 6.26 0.54
CA HIS A 248 -18.56 6.72 -0.66
C HIS A 248 -18.90 8.19 -0.89
N LEU A 249 -18.01 8.92 -1.58
CA LEU A 249 -18.36 10.24 -2.05
C LEU A 249 -19.52 10.15 -3.05
N PRO A 250 -20.40 11.16 -3.11
CA PRO A 250 -21.51 11.15 -4.04
C PRO A 250 -20.98 11.06 -5.47
N ILE A 251 -21.51 10.09 -6.20
CA ILE A 251 -21.19 9.85 -7.61
C ILE A 251 -22.53 9.77 -8.35
N THR A 252 -22.62 10.44 -9.49
CA THR A 252 -23.80 10.44 -10.35
C THR A 252 -23.41 9.93 -11.73
N THR A 253 -24.36 9.34 -12.45
CA THR A 253 -24.21 8.92 -13.85
C THR A 253 -25.04 9.79 -14.80
N GLU A 254 -25.67 10.84 -14.26
CA GLU A 254 -26.58 11.73 -14.99
C GLU A 254 -25.90 12.52 -16.11
N PHE A 255 -24.57 12.66 -16.07
CA PHE A 255 -23.78 13.39 -17.07
C PHE A 255 -23.05 12.47 -18.07
N CYS A 256 -23.36 11.17 -18.09
CA CYS A 256 -22.79 10.24 -19.05
C CYS A 256 -23.51 10.30 -20.41
N ASN A 257 -22.88 10.95 -21.40
CA ASN A 257 -23.31 10.89 -22.80
C ASN A 257 -22.65 9.70 -23.53
N PHE A 258 -23.24 8.49 -23.43
CA PHE A 258 -22.77 7.32 -24.17
C PHE A 258 -23.93 6.57 -24.86
N ASN A 259 -23.75 6.21 -26.14
CA ASN A 259 -24.67 5.36 -26.88
C ASN A 259 -24.40 3.87 -26.58
N GLU A 260 -25.46 3.05 -26.53
CA GLU A 260 -25.44 1.61 -26.21
C GLU A 260 -24.39 0.77 -26.99
N THR A 261 -23.91 1.24 -28.13
CA THR A 261 -22.84 0.58 -28.93
C THR A 261 -21.46 0.61 -28.28
N ASP A 262 -21.15 1.58 -27.43
CA ASP A 262 -19.84 1.65 -26.72
C ASP A 262 -19.77 0.67 -25.53
N ARG A 263 -20.91 0.15 -25.04
CA ARG A 263 -20.94 -0.93 -24.03
C ARG A 263 -20.37 -2.24 -24.57
N ALA A 264 -20.60 -2.54 -25.85
CA ALA A 264 -20.13 -3.78 -26.48
C ALA A 264 -18.62 -3.80 -26.77
N VAL A 265 -17.98 -2.61 -26.85
CA VAL A 265 -16.52 -2.51 -27.05
C VAL A 265 -15.77 -2.61 -25.72
N SER A 266 -16.40 -2.24 -24.59
CA SER A 266 -15.79 -2.33 -23.25
C SER A 266 -16.02 -3.66 -22.54
N THR A 267 -16.81 -4.58 -23.10
CA THR A 267 -16.65 -6.00 -22.78
C THR A 267 -15.33 -6.47 -23.38
N VAL A 268 -14.23 -6.16 -22.66
CA VAL A 268 -12.90 -6.69 -22.91
C VAL A 268 -13.05 -8.18 -23.17
N ASP A 269 -12.83 -8.53 -24.43
CA ASP A 269 -12.75 -9.89 -24.93
C ASP A 269 -11.93 -10.71 -23.93
N ARG A 270 -12.44 -11.87 -23.52
CA ARG A 270 -11.94 -12.64 -22.36
C ARG A 270 -10.44 -12.97 -22.42
N PHE A 271 -9.73 -12.71 -23.52
CA PHE A 271 -8.36 -13.12 -23.76
C PHE A 271 -7.45 -12.15 -24.54
N THR A 272 -7.75 -10.85 -24.71
CA THR A 272 -6.82 -10.00 -25.51
C THR A 272 -6.71 -8.55 -25.04
N ILE A 273 -5.48 -8.14 -24.68
CA ILE A 273 -5.06 -6.74 -24.54
C ILE A 273 -4.72 -6.24 -25.95
N VAL A 274 -5.72 -5.85 -26.73
CA VAL A 274 -5.50 -5.03 -27.93
C VAL A 274 -6.54 -3.91 -27.93
N TYR A 275 -6.13 -2.72 -27.51
CA TYR A 275 -6.89 -1.51 -27.76
C TYR A 275 -6.70 -1.13 -29.23
N HIS A 276 -7.78 -1.24 -30.03
CA HIS A 276 -7.82 -0.57 -31.33
C HIS A 276 -7.95 0.94 -31.11
N PRO A 277 -7.04 1.77 -31.66
CA PRO A 277 -7.25 3.21 -31.66
C PRO A 277 -8.49 3.53 -32.51
N LYS A 278 -9.40 4.37 -32.00
CA LYS A 278 -10.51 4.91 -32.79
C LYS A 278 -9.96 5.52 -34.10
N PRO A 279 -10.46 5.14 -35.29
CA PRO A 279 -10.08 5.84 -36.51
C PRO A 279 -10.61 7.28 -36.45
N LEU A 280 -9.75 8.21 -36.83
CA LEU A 280 -10.08 9.62 -37.06
C LEU A 280 -11.15 9.71 -38.15
N LEU A 281 -12.43 9.77 -37.77
CA LEU A 281 -13.51 10.09 -38.70
C LEU A 281 -13.50 11.59 -38.96
N GLY A 282 -12.94 11.93 -40.12
CA GLY A 282 -12.79 13.28 -40.62
C GLY A 282 -14.13 14.02 -40.73
N THR A 283 -14.15 15.23 -40.20
CA THR A 283 -15.10 16.27 -40.57
C THR A 283 -14.68 16.86 -41.92
N ILE A 284 -15.21 16.30 -43.00
CA ILE A 284 -15.49 17.06 -44.23
C ILE A 284 -16.90 16.62 -44.66
N GLN A 285 -17.91 17.43 -44.36
CA GLN A 285 -19.21 17.34 -45.04
C GLN A 285 -19.19 18.23 -46.29
N PRO A 286 -19.74 17.78 -47.43
CA PRO A 286 -19.92 18.60 -48.61
C PRO A 286 -21.28 19.31 -48.56
N VAL A 287 -21.28 20.64 -48.65
CA VAL A 287 -22.21 21.47 -49.44
C VAL A 287 -21.46 22.72 -49.86
#